data_AF-A0A955D840-F1
#
_entry.id   AF-A0A955D840-F1
#
_cell.length_a   1.000
_cell.length_b   1.000
_cell.length_c   1.000
_cell.angle_alpha   90.00
_cell.angle_beta   90.00
_cell.angle_gamma   90.00
#
_symmetry.space_group_name_H-M   'P 1'
#
loop_
_entity.id
_entity.type
_entity.pdbx_description
1 polymer ?
#
loop_
_entity_poly.entity_id
_entity_poly.type
_entity_poly.pdbx_seq_one_letter_code
_entity_poly.pdbx_strand_id
1 'polypeptide(L)'
;MSLTPDESSVLLAALAALRGGDSRRFQDLLWLGLGDRWGDVQDGLLARGLAEWLDAARTRLRLTGRGVEWVKSLGLGADARLEPGVTPRGVRSAPAA
;
A
#
# COMPACT_ATOMS: atom_id res chain seq x y z
N MET A 1 -11.58 -9.43 8.17
CA MET A 1 -11.66 -8.04 7.69
C MET A 1 -11.55 -8.10 6.18
N SER A 2 -12.64 -7.79 5.47
CA SER A 2 -12.62 -7.72 4.00
C SER A 2 -12.42 -6.26 3.61
N LEU A 3 -11.35 -5.99 2.88
CA LEU A 3 -11.08 -4.68 2.29
C LEU A 3 -11.74 -4.64 0.91
N THR A 4 -12.26 -3.48 0.54
CA THR A 4 -12.66 -3.19 -0.84
C THR A 4 -11.42 -3.14 -1.75
N PRO A 5 -11.58 -3.22 -3.08
CA PRO A 5 -10.46 -3.11 -4.01
C PRO A 5 -9.69 -1.78 -3.90
N ASP A 6 -10.40 -0.70 -3.57
CA ASP A 6 -9.83 0.64 -3.39
C ASP A 6 -9.00 0.71 -2.09
N GLU A 7 -9.59 0.26 -0.96
CA GLU A 7 -8.88 0.16 0.33
C GLU A 7 -7.66 -0.78 0.23
N SER A 8 -7.75 -1.83 -0.58
CA SER A 8 -6.63 -2.75 -0.83
C SER A 8 -5.49 -2.04 -1.56
N SER A 9 -5.81 -1.19 -2.54
CA SER A 9 -4.81 -0.39 -3.26
C SER A 9 -4.15 0.64 -2.37
N VAL A 10 -4.92 1.31 -1.50
CA VAL A 10 -4.41 2.23 -0.47
C VAL A 10 -3.45 1.49 0.48
N LEU A 11 -3.83 0.32 0.97
CA LEU A 11 -3.00 -0.47 1.86
C LEU A 11 -1.69 -0.90 1.19
N LEU A 12 -1.73 -1.33 -0.07
CA LEU A 12 -0.54 -1.70 -0.82
C LEU A 12 0.42 -0.51 -0.99
N ALA A 13 -0.11 0.67 -1.32
CA ALA A 13 0.68 1.91 -1.43
C ALA A 13 1.31 2.31 -0.08
N ALA A 14 0.54 2.20 1.01
CA ALA A 14 1.03 2.47 2.35
C ALA A 14 2.15 1.49 2.74
N LEU A 15 1.97 0.19 2.51
CA LEU A 15 2.98 -0.84 2.81
C LEU A 15 4.26 -0.64 2.00
N ALA A 16 4.16 -0.16 0.76
CA ALA A 16 5.32 0.21 -0.05
C ALA A 16 6.10 1.38 0.58
N ALA A 17 5.41 2.42 1.06
CA ALA A 17 6.04 3.52 1.80
C ALA A 17 6.73 3.04 3.08
N LEU A 18 6.05 2.18 3.86
CA LEU A 18 6.58 1.61 5.08
C LEU A 18 7.82 0.72 4.83
N ARG A 19 7.82 -0.05 3.75
CA ARG A 19 8.99 -0.83 3.30
C ARG A 19 10.17 0.07 2.92
N GLY A 20 9.90 1.25 2.37
CA GLY A 20 10.90 2.30 2.13
C GLY A 20 11.40 3.01 3.38
N GLY A 21 10.86 2.68 4.57
CA GLY A 21 11.20 3.32 5.83
C GLY A 21 10.44 4.62 6.12
N ASP A 22 9.44 4.97 5.30
CA ASP A 22 8.65 6.19 5.44
C ASP A 22 7.37 5.92 6.25
N SER A 23 7.54 5.85 7.58
CA SER A 23 6.45 5.60 8.52
C SER A 23 5.37 6.69 8.46
N ARG A 24 5.76 7.93 8.19
CA ARG A 24 4.83 9.07 8.15
C ARG A 24 3.94 8.98 6.92
N ARG A 25 4.54 8.74 5.75
CA ARG A 25 3.79 8.54 4.51
C ARG A 25 2.87 7.31 4.58
N PHE A 26 3.29 6.25 5.26
CA PHE A 26 2.41 5.12 5.56
C PHE A 26 1.16 5.56 6.34
N GLN A 27 1.32 6.32 7.44
CA GLN A 27 0.19 6.78 8.25
C GLN A 27 -0.71 7.75 7.49
N ASP A 28 -0.13 8.71 6.75
CA ASP A 28 -0.87 9.66 5.91
C ASP A 28 -1.73 8.92 4.85
N LEU A 29 -1.17 7.92 4.17
CA LEU A 29 -1.90 7.15 3.16
C LEU A 29 -3.06 6.35 3.78
N LEU A 30 -2.85 5.74 4.96
CA LEU A 30 -3.93 5.04 5.63
C LEU A 30 -5.01 6.01 6.12
N TRP A 31 -4.64 7.13 6.72
CA TRP A 31 -5.59 8.15 7.19
C TRP A 31 -6.45 8.70 6.04
N LEU A 32 -5.82 9.11 4.94
CA LEU A 32 -6.50 9.70 3.80
C LEU A 32 -7.33 8.69 3.00
N GLY A 33 -6.86 7.45 2.88
CA GLY A 33 -7.49 6.45 2.02
C GLY A 33 -8.46 5.51 2.73
N LEU A 34 -8.29 5.25 4.03
CA LEU A 34 -9.17 4.36 4.81
C LEU A 34 -10.09 5.10 5.78
N GLY A 35 -9.89 6.41 5.96
CA GLY A 35 -10.63 7.20 6.95
C GLY A 35 -10.56 6.55 8.32
N ASP A 36 -11.70 6.43 9.02
CA ASP A 36 -11.78 5.90 10.39
C ASP A 36 -11.23 4.48 10.57
N ARG A 37 -11.16 3.67 9.50
CA ARG A 37 -10.73 2.26 9.57
C ARG A 37 -9.21 2.09 9.58
N TRP A 38 -8.46 3.17 9.40
CA TRP A 38 -7.00 3.14 9.36
C TRP A 38 -6.39 2.54 10.65
N GLY A 39 -7.00 2.82 11.80
CA GLY A 39 -6.57 2.34 13.12
C GLY A 39 -6.67 0.83 13.23
N ASP A 40 -7.79 0.24 12.79
CA ASP A 40 -8.00 -1.21 12.79
C ASP A 40 -7.00 -1.94 11.89
N VAL A 41 -6.66 -1.35 10.73
CA VAL A 41 -5.66 -1.91 9.81
C VAL A 41 -4.28 -1.87 10.43
N GLN A 42 -3.89 -0.75 11.04
CA GLN A 42 -2.60 -0.63 11.71
C GLN A 42 -2.48 -1.60 12.90
N ASP A 43 -3.51 -1.67 13.75
CA ASP A 43 -3.56 -2.62 14.86
C ASP A 43 -3.48 -4.07 14.37
N GLY A 44 -4.20 -4.38 13.28
CA GLY A 44 -4.15 -5.69 12.64
C GLY A 44 -2.76 -6.07 12.10
N LEU A 45 -1.94 -5.10 11.66
CA LEU A 45 -0.54 -5.34 11.26
C LEU A 45 0.35 -5.59 12.47
N LEU A 46 0.16 -4.82 13.55
CA LEU A 46 0.89 -4.97 14.81
C LEU A 46 0.58 -6.30 15.50
N ALA A 47 -0.70 -6.64 15.66
CA ALA A 47 -1.17 -7.86 16.30
C ALA A 47 -0.69 -9.14 15.56
N ARG A 48 -0.51 -9.06 14.24
CA ARG A 48 0.03 -10.15 13.42
C ARG A 48 1.56 -10.22 13.42
N GLY A 49 2.23 -9.28 14.08
CA GLY A 49 3.69 -9.15 14.07
C GLY A 49 4.26 -8.84 12.68
N LEU A 50 3.47 -8.19 11.82
CA LEU A 50 3.90 -7.74 10.49
C LEU A 50 4.54 -6.36 10.55
N ALA A 51 4.13 -5.55 11.52
CA ALA A 51 4.75 -4.26 11.82
C ALA A 51 5.11 -4.17 13.30
N GLU A 52 6.01 -3.26 13.64
CA GLU A 52 6.38 -2.94 15.01
C GLU A 52 6.69 -1.45 15.16
N TRP A 53 6.48 -0.93 16.38
CA TRP A 53 6.87 0.41 16.75
C TRP A 53 8.38 0.47 16.97
N LEU A 54 9.02 1.47 16.39
CA LEU A 54 10.46 1.74 16.56
C LEU A 54 10.76 2.54 17.83
N ASP A 55 9.76 3.23 18.37
CA ASP A 55 9.90 4.07 19.54
C ASP A 55 8.75 3.89 20.51
N ALA A 56 9.03 4.12 21.81
CA ALA A 56 8.05 4.02 22.88
C ALA A 56 6.91 5.05 22.74
N ALA A 57 7.17 6.16 22.04
CA ALA A 57 6.17 7.20 21.76
C ALA A 57 5.20 6.80 20.62
N ARG A 58 5.41 5.65 19.96
CA ARG A 58 4.57 5.13 18.87
C ARG A 58 4.42 6.14 17.71
N THR A 59 5.52 6.80 17.37
CA THR A 59 5.57 7.79 16.28
C THR A 59 6.12 7.22 14.99
N ARG A 60 7.00 6.19 15.07
CA ARG A 60 7.57 5.52 13.91
C ARG A 60 7.29 4.04 13.92
N LEU A 61 6.88 3.56 12.77
CA LEU A 61 6.52 2.18 12.50
C LEU A 61 7.51 1.60 11.48
N ARG A 62 7.85 0.32 11.59
CA ARG A 62 8.55 -0.43 10.54
C ARG A 62 7.88 -1.77 10.29
N LEU A 63 8.15 -2.35 9.12
CA LEU A 63 7.87 -3.77 8.88
C LEU A 63 8.87 -4.64 9.63
N THR A 64 8.38 -5.73 10.20
CA THR A 64 9.23 -6.82 10.70
C THR A 64 9.75 -7.63 9.52
N GLY A 65 10.73 -8.52 9.74
CA GLY A 65 11.17 -9.46 8.70
C GLY A 65 10.00 -10.28 8.12
N ARG A 66 9.07 -10.71 8.97
CA ARG A 66 7.82 -11.39 8.56
C ARG A 66 6.91 -10.47 7.74
N GLY A 67 6.79 -9.20 8.14
CA GLY A 67 6.03 -8.19 7.41
C GLY A 67 6.55 -7.95 6.00
N VAL A 68 7.87 -7.89 5.83
CA VAL A 68 8.50 -7.72 4.52
C VAL A 68 8.20 -8.90 3.61
N GLU A 69 8.31 -10.13 4.10
CA GLU A 69 8.00 -11.33 3.31
C GLU A 69 6.50 -11.41 2.96
N TRP A 70 5.64 -11.06 3.90
CA TRP A 70 4.19 -10.98 3.63
C TRP A 70 3.89 -9.94 2.54
N VAL A 71 4.47 -8.75 2.62
CA VAL A 71 4.34 -7.71 1.58
C VAL A 71 4.82 -8.21 0.22
N LYS A 72 5.95 -8.92 0.14
CA LYS A 72 6.42 -9.53 -1.12
C LYS A 72 5.42 -10.55 -1.67
N SER A 73 4.80 -11.35 -0.81
CA SER A 73 3.81 -12.37 -1.21
C SER A 73 2.53 -11.78 -1.81
N LEU A 74 2.22 -10.51 -1.50
CA LEU A 74 1.09 -9.77 -2.10
C LEU A 74 1.35 -9.34 -3.56
N GLY A 75 2.51 -9.68 -4.13
CA GLY A 75 2.91 -9.21 -5.46
C GLY A 75 3.55 -7.81 -5.44
N LEU A 76 3.88 -7.25 -4.28
CA LEU A 76 4.72 -6.03 -4.16
C LEU A 76 6.22 -6.36 -4.35
N GLY A 77 6.51 -7.33 -5.20
CA GLY A 77 7.84 -7.76 -5.57
C GLY A 77 8.38 -6.92 -6.73
N ALA A 78 9.19 -5.91 -6.41
CA ALA A 78 10.29 -5.38 -7.22
C ALA A 78 10.02 -4.84 -8.65
N ASP A 79 8.80 -4.89 -9.20
CA ASP A 79 8.52 -4.38 -10.56
C ASP A 79 7.11 -3.77 -10.67
N ALA A 80 6.74 -2.89 -9.72
CA ALA A 80 5.77 -1.86 -10.05
C ALA A 80 6.48 -0.81 -10.91
N ARG A 81 6.91 -1.22 -12.11
CA ARG A 81 7.12 -0.29 -13.21
C ARG A 81 5.82 0.49 -13.32
N LEU A 82 5.88 1.78 -13.04
CA LEU A 82 4.89 2.72 -13.58
C LEU A 82 4.98 2.53 -15.09
N GLU A 83 4.15 1.67 -15.67
CA GLU A 83 4.08 1.48 -17.12
C GLU A 83 3.79 2.84 -17.75
N PRO A 84 4.76 3.50 -18.43
CA PRO A 84 4.46 4.68 -19.21
C PRO A 84 3.88 4.18 -20.53
N GLY A 85 2.60 3.79 -20.55
CA GLY A 85 2.11 3.08 -21.73
C GLY A 85 0.65 2.69 -21.82
N VAL A 86 -0.25 3.12 -20.93
CA VAL A 86 -1.69 2.98 -21.20
C VAL A 86 -2.07 4.00 -22.28
N THR A 87 -1.92 3.58 -23.53
CA THR A 87 -2.62 4.19 -24.66
C THR A 87 -3.98 3.49 -24.75
N PRO A 88 -5.11 4.19 -24.55
CA PRO A 88 -6.42 3.56 -24.72
C PRO A 88 -6.54 3.04 -26.15
N ARG A 89 -6.83 1.75 -26.27
CA ARG A 89 -6.92 1.03 -27.53
C ARG A 89 -8.04 1.63 -28.39
N GLY A 90 -7.63 2.48 -29.33
CA GLY A 90 -8.20 2.65 -30.66
C GLY A 90 -9.71 2.61 -30.77
N VAL A 91 -10.34 3.78 -30.62
CA VAL A 91 -11.48 4.15 -31.46
C VAL A 91 -11.09 3.95 -32.93
N ARG A 92 -11.85 3.13 -33.65
CA ARG A 92 -11.70 2.96 -35.10
C ARG A 92 -11.92 4.32 -35.78
N SER A 93 -10.87 4.89 -36.36
CA SER A 93 -10.99 5.98 -37.32
C SER A 93 -11.77 5.49 -38.55
N ALA A 94 -12.83 6.22 -38.89
CA ALA A 94 -13.43 6.16 -40.21
C ALA A 94 -12.50 6.86 -41.23
N PRO A 95 -12.31 6.32 -42.44
CA PRO A 95 -11.68 7.09 -43.50
C PRO A 95 -12.71 8.02 -44.14
N ALA A 96 -12.39 9.31 -44.18
CA ALA A 96 -13.02 10.27 -45.08
C ALA A 96 -12.17 10.33 -46.37
N ALA A 97 -12.80 10.01 -47.50
CA ALA A 97 -12.49 10.51 -48.83
C ALA A 97 -13.75 10.39 -49.68
#